data_AF-A0A182ENE0-F1
#
_entry.id   AF-A0A182ENE0-F1
#
_cell.length_a   1.000
_cell.length_b   1.000
_cell.length_c   1.000
_cell.angle_alpha   90.00
_cell.angle_beta   90.00
_cell.angle_gamma   90.00
#
_symmetry.space_group_name_H-M   'P 1'
#
loop_
_entity.id
_entity.type
_entity.pdbx_description
1 polymer ?
#
loop_
_entity_poly.entity_id
_entity_poly.type
_entity_poly.pdbx_seq_one_letter_code
_entity_poly.pdbx_strand_id
1 'polypeptide(L)'
;MGPDQLGAAHFHTASKPLKEVDIRLPENLVKGAVKLDPNLKKYLSDEFPAESNTNVTWAYNEVLTDLITRLSIELKLPQSERNTYALKFEDRGNDGNGVFLTKENRSLVPQGFILILTASPECYAHNLLGRLRNPSVHTGDLRTTLTELIALCGDISFAAQFMRIGGYDYIFEVIEKGLCADSVSSQSRFLQALLLLMDHPGLLYWSQVSDEFVSKIAENITGRAKQEDNTLLK
;
A
#
# COMPACT_ATOMS: atom_id res chain seq x y z
N MET A 1 13.40 -84.23 -41.05
CA MET A 1 14.23 -83.77 -39.92
C MET A 1 15.09 -82.60 -40.41
N GLY A 2 14.72 -81.37 -40.00
CA GLY A 2 15.48 -80.10 -39.96
C GLY A 2 16.25 -79.57 -41.20
N PRO A 3 16.54 -78.25 -41.31
CA PRO A 3 16.32 -77.19 -40.30
C PRO A 3 15.42 -76.03 -40.77
N ASP A 4 14.67 -75.47 -39.81
CA ASP A 4 14.02 -74.16 -39.90
C ASP A 4 15.06 -73.03 -39.98
N GLN A 5 14.94 -72.17 -40.99
CA GLN A 5 15.58 -70.86 -41.01
C GLN A 5 14.75 -69.91 -40.15
N LEU A 6 15.19 -69.65 -38.91
CA LEU A 6 14.71 -68.49 -38.17
C LEU A 6 15.24 -67.21 -38.84
N GLY A 7 14.37 -66.52 -39.57
CA GLY A 7 14.59 -65.15 -39.99
C GLY A 7 14.65 -64.24 -38.77
N ALA A 8 15.80 -63.59 -38.56
CA ALA A 8 15.97 -62.56 -37.56
C ALA A 8 15.09 -61.35 -37.93
N ALA A 9 13.98 -61.14 -37.20
CA ALA A 9 13.19 -59.92 -37.30
C ALA A 9 13.99 -58.76 -36.67
N HIS A 10 14.60 -57.93 -37.50
CA HIS A 10 15.16 -56.66 -37.08
C HIS A 10 14.01 -55.70 -36.71
N PHE A 11 13.72 -55.60 -35.41
CA PHE A 11 12.88 -54.55 -34.87
C PHE A 11 13.65 -53.23 -34.93
N HIS A 12 13.41 -52.43 -35.96
CA HIS A 12 13.76 -51.01 -35.95
C HIS A 12 12.69 -50.25 -35.14
N THR A 13 12.84 -50.21 -33.82
CA THR A 13 12.21 -49.16 -33.02
C THR A 13 12.91 -47.86 -33.37
N ALA A 14 12.32 -47.08 -34.27
CA ALA A 14 12.73 -45.70 -34.48
C ALA A 14 12.50 -44.94 -33.17
N SER A 15 13.57 -44.78 -32.38
CA SER A 15 13.60 -43.93 -31.19
C SER A 15 13.39 -42.50 -31.67
N LYS A 16 12.13 -42.05 -31.74
CA LYS A 16 11.81 -40.64 -31.97
C LYS A 16 12.48 -39.87 -30.82
N PRO A 17 13.47 -39.00 -31.08
CA PRO A 17 14.10 -38.25 -29.99
C PRO A 17 13.00 -37.45 -29.29
N LEU A 18 12.88 -37.65 -27.98
CA LEU A 18 11.99 -36.85 -27.15
C LEU A 18 12.40 -35.40 -27.34
N LYS A 19 11.46 -34.55 -27.75
CA LYS A 19 11.69 -33.10 -27.76
C LYS A 19 12.09 -32.71 -26.34
N GLU A 20 13.29 -32.17 -26.22
CA GLU A 20 13.78 -31.59 -24.98
C GLU A 20 12.75 -30.54 -24.54
N VAL A 21 12.03 -30.84 -23.46
CA VAL A 21 11.10 -29.89 -22.88
C VAL A 21 11.97 -28.85 -22.21
N ASP A 22 11.97 -27.63 -22.74
CA ASP A 22 12.63 -26.53 -22.09
C ASP A 22 11.95 -26.28 -20.74
N ILE A 23 12.60 -26.73 -19.67
CA ILE A 23 12.17 -26.54 -18.28
C ILE A 23 12.55 -25.17 -17.75
N ARG A 24 13.21 -24.33 -18.57
CA ARG A 24 13.59 -22.98 -18.17
C ARG A 24 12.31 -22.15 -18.04
N LEU A 25 12.19 -21.50 -16.90
CA LEU A 25 11.13 -20.54 -16.66
C LEU A 25 11.26 -19.43 -17.72
N PRO A 26 10.14 -18.97 -18.30
CA PRO A 26 10.17 -17.82 -19.20
C PRO A 26 10.93 -16.68 -18.51
N GLU A 27 11.82 -15.99 -19.24
CA GLU A 27 12.70 -14.96 -18.66
C GLU A 27 11.93 -13.82 -17.97
N ASN A 28 10.64 -13.67 -18.26
CA ASN A 28 9.74 -12.66 -17.67
C ASN A 28 8.83 -13.19 -16.55
N LEU A 29 8.97 -14.45 -16.12
CA LEU A 29 8.10 -15.05 -15.11
C LEU A 29 8.68 -14.91 -13.70
N VAL A 30 8.20 -13.92 -12.95
CA VAL A 30 8.63 -13.72 -11.56
C VAL A 30 7.78 -14.55 -10.61
N LYS A 31 8.36 -15.51 -9.89
CA LYS A 31 7.63 -16.33 -8.91
C LYS A 31 7.79 -15.78 -7.51
N GLY A 32 6.71 -15.80 -6.73
CA GLY A 32 6.70 -15.34 -5.35
C GLY A 32 5.48 -15.83 -4.58
N ALA A 33 5.26 -15.26 -3.41
CA ALA A 33 4.10 -15.51 -2.58
C ALA A 33 3.31 -14.22 -2.37
N VAL A 34 2.00 -14.37 -2.20
CA VAL A 34 1.11 -13.30 -1.77
C VAL A 34 0.50 -13.71 -0.44
N LYS A 35 0.64 -12.84 0.56
CA LYS A 35 0.00 -12.99 1.88
C LYS A 35 -1.17 -12.03 2.01
N LEU A 36 -2.20 -12.42 2.76
CA LEU A 36 -3.33 -11.55 3.08
C LEU A 36 -2.97 -10.60 4.22
N ASP A 37 -3.31 -9.33 4.10
CA ASP A 37 -3.17 -8.35 5.19
C ASP A 37 -4.11 -8.71 6.35
N PRO A 38 -3.60 -8.97 7.57
CA PRO A 38 -4.43 -9.27 8.72
C PRO A 38 -5.40 -8.14 9.09
N ASN A 39 -5.06 -6.90 8.76
CA ASN A 39 -5.86 -5.71 9.05
C ASN A 39 -6.81 -5.33 7.92
N LEU A 40 -6.91 -6.14 6.86
CA LEU A 40 -7.74 -5.86 5.69
C LEU A 40 -9.19 -5.48 6.07
N LYS A 41 -9.77 -6.21 7.04
CA LYS A 41 -11.15 -6.00 7.52
C LYS A 41 -11.40 -4.60 8.07
N LYS A 42 -10.37 -3.91 8.56
CA LYS A 42 -10.49 -2.56 9.13
C LYS A 42 -10.85 -1.51 8.08
N TYR A 43 -10.44 -1.74 6.83
CA TYR A 43 -10.59 -0.76 5.74
C TYR A 43 -11.75 -1.07 4.82
N LEU A 44 -12.46 -2.17 5.07
CA LEU A 44 -13.56 -2.66 4.26
C LEU A 44 -14.84 -2.66 5.09
N SER A 45 -15.94 -2.28 4.47
CA SER A 45 -17.26 -2.21 5.12
C SER A 45 -18.00 -3.55 5.13
N ASP A 46 -17.50 -4.56 4.42
CA ASP A 46 -18.19 -5.82 4.17
C ASP A 46 -17.84 -6.92 5.19
N GLU A 47 -18.80 -7.82 5.47
CA GLU A 47 -18.60 -9.00 6.31
C GLU A 47 -17.59 -9.97 5.68
N PHE A 48 -16.48 -10.18 6.37
CA PHE A 48 -15.46 -11.14 5.94
C PHE A 48 -15.81 -12.57 6.35
N PRO A 49 -15.64 -13.56 5.47
CA PRO A 49 -15.76 -14.95 5.85
C PRO A 49 -14.74 -15.32 6.95
N ALA A 50 -15.13 -16.23 7.84
CA ALA A 50 -14.36 -16.63 9.02
C ALA A 50 -13.03 -17.34 8.67
N GLU A 51 -12.93 -17.93 7.48
CA GLU A 51 -11.80 -18.74 7.04
C GLU A 51 -11.30 -18.27 5.67
N SER A 52 -10.53 -17.18 5.66
CA SER A 52 -9.79 -16.76 4.46
C SER A 52 -8.45 -17.49 4.44
N ASN A 53 -8.06 -18.07 3.30
CA ASN A 53 -6.69 -18.53 3.12
C ASN A 53 -5.72 -17.36 3.34
N THR A 54 -4.58 -17.59 3.98
CA THR A 54 -3.66 -16.50 4.35
C THR A 54 -2.51 -16.34 3.37
N ASN A 55 -2.18 -17.36 2.57
CA ASN A 55 -1.04 -17.36 1.66
C ASN A 55 -1.34 -18.11 0.37
N VAL A 56 -0.91 -17.57 -0.77
CA VAL A 56 -0.96 -18.20 -2.10
C VAL A 56 0.38 -18.04 -2.79
N THR A 57 0.89 -19.10 -3.42
CA THR A 57 2.10 -19.04 -4.26
C THR A 57 1.70 -18.66 -5.68
N TRP A 58 2.41 -17.71 -6.28
CA TRP A 58 1.99 -17.16 -7.56
C TRP A 58 3.16 -16.76 -8.47
N ALA A 59 2.87 -16.61 -9.78
CA ALA A 59 3.83 -16.31 -10.82
C ALA A 59 3.36 -15.14 -11.71
N TYR A 60 4.17 -14.08 -11.80
CA TYR A 60 3.89 -12.82 -12.47
C TYR A 60 4.18 -12.85 -13.96
N ASN A 61 3.13 -12.68 -14.77
CA ASN A 61 3.21 -12.41 -16.21
C ASN A 61 1.96 -11.68 -16.77
N GLU A 62 1.12 -11.09 -15.92
CA GLU A 62 -0.22 -10.61 -16.31
C GLU A 62 -0.49 -9.17 -15.86
N VAL A 63 -1.61 -8.59 -16.33
CA VAL A 63 -2.05 -7.24 -15.92
C VAL A 63 -2.38 -7.25 -14.42
N LEU A 64 -1.88 -6.25 -13.69
CA LEU A 64 -2.02 -6.16 -12.23
C LEU A 64 -3.48 -6.23 -11.74
N THR A 65 -4.41 -5.65 -12.49
CA THR A 65 -5.84 -5.68 -12.15
C THR A 65 -6.40 -7.10 -12.22
N ASP A 66 -6.10 -7.84 -13.29
CA ASP A 66 -6.56 -9.21 -13.48
C ASP A 66 -5.98 -10.15 -12.41
N LEU A 67 -4.72 -9.89 -12.02
CA LEU A 67 -4.07 -10.55 -10.90
C LEU A 67 -4.83 -10.33 -9.59
N ILE A 68 -5.12 -9.09 -9.24
CA ILE A 68 -5.82 -8.76 -7.99
C ILE A 68 -7.20 -9.42 -7.96
N THR A 69 -7.93 -9.42 -9.09
CA THR A 69 -9.22 -10.11 -9.20
C THR A 69 -9.10 -11.62 -9.02
N ARG A 70 -8.08 -12.25 -9.62
CA ARG A 70 -7.86 -13.69 -9.43
C ARG A 70 -7.54 -14.02 -7.97
N LEU A 71 -6.65 -13.25 -7.36
CA LEU A 71 -6.26 -13.43 -5.96
C LEU A 71 -7.45 -13.24 -5.01
N SER A 72 -8.30 -12.24 -5.25
CA SER A 72 -9.48 -12.03 -4.41
C SER A 72 -10.45 -13.21 -4.49
N ILE A 73 -10.63 -13.81 -5.67
CA ILE A 73 -11.47 -15.00 -5.86
C ILE A 73 -10.86 -16.22 -5.16
N GLU A 74 -9.56 -16.47 -5.36
CA GLU A 74 -8.86 -17.63 -4.79
C GLU A 74 -8.81 -17.58 -3.25
N LEU A 75 -8.66 -16.39 -2.69
CA LEU A 75 -8.67 -16.14 -1.25
C LEU A 75 -10.09 -16.02 -0.67
N LYS A 76 -11.13 -16.21 -1.49
CA LYS A 76 -12.55 -16.12 -1.12
C LYS A 76 -12.92 -14.78 -0.48
N LEU A 77 -12.32 -13.69 -0.95
CA LEU A 77 -12.60 -12.34 -0.47
C LEU A 77 -13.93 -11.82 -1.05
N PRO A 78 -14.63 -10.91 -0.34
CA PRO A 78 -15.82 -10.25 -0.85
C PRO A 78 -15.56 -9.64 -2.23
N GLN A 79 -16.34 -10.06 -3.22
CA GLN A 79 -16.30 -9.49 -4.57
C GLN A 79 -17.17 -8.24 -4.57
N SER A 80 -16.63 -7.20 -3.94
CA SER A 80 -17.27 -5.89 -3.81
C SER A 80 -17.04 -5.06 -5.08
N GLU A 81 -17.13 -3.74 -4.95
CA GLU A 81 -16.88 -2.77 -6.02
C GLU A 81 -15.52 -2.96 -6.72
N ARG A 82 -15.34 -2.35 -7.91
CA ARG A 82 -14.02 -2.34 -8.54
C ARG A 82 -13.04 -1.56 -7.67
N ASN A 83 -11.78 -2.00 -7.65
CA ASN A 83 -10.69 -1.36 -6.93
C ASN A 83 -10.80 -1.43 -5.39
N THR A 84 -11.45 -2.45 -4.82
CA THR A 84 -11.44 -2.67 -3.37
C THR A 84 -10.07 -3.12 -2.84
N TYR A 85 -9.30 -3.85 -3.65
CA TYR A 85 -8.05 -4.48 -3.24
C TYR A 85 -6.86 -3.93 -4.02
N ALA A 86 -5.69 -4.00 -3.39
CA ALA A 86 -4.40 -3.69 -3.99
C ALA A 86 -3.31 -4.60 -3.42
N LEU A 87 -2.16 -4.62 -4.10
CA LEU A 87 -0.95 -5.28 -3.61
C LEU A 87 0.01 -4.24 -3.02
N LYS A 88 0.72 -4.61 -1.97
CA LYS A 88 1.83 -3.86 -1.38
C LYS A 88 3.08 -4.71 -1.31
N PHE A 89 4.24 -4.07 -1.36
CA PHE A 89 5.48 -4.74 -1.00
C PHE A 89 5.47 -5.15 0.48
N GLU A 90 6.02 -6.31 0.80
CA GLU A 90 6.30 -6.64 2.20
C GLU A 90 7.42 -5.74 2.71
N ASP A 91 7.15 -5.00 3.79
CA ASP A 91 8.14 -4.14 4.43
C ASP A 91 9.31 -5.00 4.95
N ARG A 92 10.52 -4.70 4.46
CA ARG A 92 11.77 -5.36 4.88
C ARG A 92 12.59 -4.50 5.85
N GLY A 93 12.05 -3.39 6.34
CA GLY A 93 12.77 -2.40 7.14
C GLY A 93 11.90 -1.62 8.12
N ASN A 94 12.49 -0.57 8.71
CA ASN A 94 11.90 0.22 9.81
C ASN A 94 11.19 1.49 9.31
N ASP A 95 11.00 1.65 8.01
CA ASP A 95 10.58 2.91 7.37
C ASP A 95 9.09 2.97 7.01
N GLY A 96 8.30 2.00 7.50
CA GLY A 96 6.85 2.07 7.45
C GLY A 96 6.23 1.36 6.26
N ASN A 97 4.92 1.15 6.42
CA ASN A 97 4.02 0.35 5.61
C ASN A 97 4.41 0.28 4.13
N GLY A 98 4.62 -0.93 3.63
CA GLY A 98 5.16 -1.15 2.28
C GLY A 98 4.40 -0.41 1.18
N VAL A 99 5.16 0.12 0.23
CA VAL A 99 4.69 0.86 -0.95
C VAL A 99 3.66 0.03 -1.72
N PHE A 100 2.61 0.66 -2.22
CA PHE A 100 1.62 0.01 -3.07
C PHE A 100 2.26 -0.37 -4.41
N LEU A 101 1.99 -1.59 -4.86
CA LEU A 101 2.38 -2.06 -6.18
C LEU A 101 1.50 -1.36 -7.23
N THR A 102 2.15 -0.71 -8.19
CA THR A 102 1.53 -0.01 -9.31
C THR A 102 2.09 -0.54 -10.63
N LYS A 103 1.60 0.00 -11.76
CA LYS A 103 2.13 -0.36 -13.08
C LYS A 103 3.55 0.18 -13.28
N GLU A 104 3.88 1.27 -12.62
CA GLU A 104 5.12 2.02 -12.75
C GLU A 104 6.25 1.36 -11.96
N ASN A 105 5.96 0.86 -10.75
CA ASN A 105 6.96 0.23 -9.88
C ASN A 105 6.99 -1.31 -9.95
N ARG A 106 6.17 -1.94 -10.81
CA ARG A 106 6.11 -3.41 -10.97
C ARG A 106 7.44 -4.06 -11.32
N SER A 107 8.33 -3.35 -12.01
CA SER A 107 9.66 -3.83 -12.38
C SER A 107 10.57 -4.02 -11.17
N LEU A 108 10.22 -3.44 -10.02
CA LEU A 108 10.96 -3.57 -8.77
C LEU A 108 10.66 -4.87 -8.02
N VAL A 109 9.67 -5.67 -8.48
CA VAL A 109 9.30 -6.93 -7.84
C VAL A 109 10.41 -7.97 -8.06
N PRO A 110 11.14 -8.38 -7.00
CA PRO A 110 12.24 -9.32 -7.15
C PRO A 110 11.75 -10.76 -7.32
N GLN A 111 12.59 -11.64 -7.85
CA GLN A 111 12.34 -13.09 -7.80
C GLN A 111 12.22 -13.55 -6.34
N GLY A 112 11.25 -14.41 -6.05
CA GLY A 112 10.97 -14.87 -4.68
C GLY A 112 10.34 -13.78 -3.81
N PHE A 113 9.60 -12.84 -4.40
CA PHE A 113 8.92 -11.79 -3.65
C PHE A 113 7.91 -12.35 -2.66
N ILE A 114 7.62 -11.55 -1.64
CA ILE A 114 6.42 -11.66 -0.83
C ILE A 114 5.68 -10.34 -0.96
N LEU A 115 4.48 -10.39 -1.50
CA LEU A 115 3.58 -9.24 -1.60
C LEU A 115 2.43 -9.41 -0.61
N ILE A 116 1.83 -8.30 -0.23
CA ILE A 116 0.69 -8.24 0.68
C ILE A 116 -0.54 -7.84 -0.12
N LEU A 117 -1.56 -8.69 -0.16
CA LEU A 117 -2.89 -8.30 -0.64
C LEU A 117 -3.62 -7.56 0.47
N THR A 118 -3.98 -6.31 0.21
CA THR A 118 -4.61 -5.40 1.18
C THR A 118 -5.72 -4.59 0.51
N ALA A 119 -6.34 -3.67 1.27
CA ALA A 119 -7.33 -2.73 0.75
C ALA A 119 -6.66 -1.73 -0.20
N SER A 120 -7.40 -1.18 -1.14
CA SER A 120 -6.84 -0.21 -2.09
C SER A 120 -6.48 1.11 -1.43
N PRO A 121 -5.57 1.90 -2.05
CA PRO A 121 -5.23 3.24 -1.54
C PRO A 121 -6.46 4.13 -1.31
N GLU A 122 -7.50 3.98 -2.14
CA GLU A 122 -8.78 4.70 -2.02
C GLU A 122 -9.53 4.31 -0.73
N CYS A 123 -9.65 3.01 -0.43
CA CYS A 123 -10.26 2.54 0.82
C CYS A 123 -9.49 3.03 2.06
N TYR A 124 -8.15 3.00 2.02
CA TYR A 124 -7.31 3.56 3.09
C TYR A 124 -7.57 5.05 3.29
N ALA A 125 -7.59 5.82 2.20
CA ALA A 125 -7.81 7.27 2.24
C ALA A 125 -9.19 7.61 2.82
N HIS A 126 -10.25 6.95 2.36
CA HIS A 126 -11.61 7.16 2.87
C HIS A 126 -11.73 6.81 4.36
N ASN A 127 -11.22 5.65 4.77
CA ASN A 127 -11.26 5.22 6.17
C ASN A 127 -10.52 6.19 7.09
N LEU A 128 -9.30 6.60 6.70
CA LEU A 128 -8.50 7.54 7.50
C LEU A 128 -9.15 8.92 7.56
N LEU A 129 -9.60 9.47 6.43
CA LEU A 129 -10.25 10.77 6.42
C LEU A 129 -11.55 10.77 7.23
N GLY A 130 -12.34 9.69 7.13
CA GLY A 130 -13.55 9.51 7.93
C GLY A 130 -13.27 9.49 9.44
N ARG A 131 -12.21 8.79 9.86
CA ARG A 131 -11.78 8.76 11.27
C ARG A 131 -11.25 10.11 11.74
N LEU A 132 -10.45 10.80 10.91
CA LEU A 132 -9.92 12.12 11.24
C LEU A 132 -11.04 13.15 11.43
N ARG A 133 -12.05 13.13 10.55
CA ARG A 133 -13.22 14.04 10.61
C ARG A 133 -14.19 13.73 11.76
N ASN A 134 -14.08 12.57 12.39
CA ASN A 134 -15.02 12.18 13.43
C ASN A 134 -14.69 12.91 14.77
N PRO A 135 -15.59 13.76 15.28
CA PRO A 135 -15.34 14.55 16.49
C PRO A 135 -15.18 13.69 17.76
N SER A 136 -15.63 12.44 17.75
CA SER A 136 -15.45 11.51 18.87
C SER A 136 -14.02 10.93 18.98
N VAL A 137 -13.19 11.06 17.94
CA VAL A 137 -11.83 10.50 17.86
C VAL A 137 -10.79 11.38 18.59
N HIS A 138 -11.16 12.60 18.99
CA HIS A 138 -10.29 13.51 19.75
C HIS A 138 -9.95 13.01 21.17
N THR A 139 -10.55 11.90 21.63
CA THR A 139 -10.20 11.21 22.87
C THR A 139 -9.36 9.95 22.58
N GLY A 140 -8.05 10.14 22.35
CA GLY A 140 -7.05 9.05 22.31
C GLY A 140 -6.86 8.32 20.97
N ASP A 141 -7.92 8.10 20.18
CA ASP A 141 -7.83 7.41 18.86
C ASP A 141 -7.15 8.29 17.79
N LEU A 142 -7.18 9.61 17.92
CA LEU A 142 -6.52 10.53 17.00
C LEU A 142 -5.01 10.25 16.85
N ARG A 143 -4.30 9.94 17.94
CA ARG A 143 -2.85 9.68 17.88
C ARG A 143 -2.54 8.45 17.03
N THR A 144 -3.32 7.38 17.21
CA THR A 144 -3.16 6.13 16.45
C THR A 144 -3.50 6.37 14.98
N THR A 145 -4.60 7.09 14.72
CA THR A 145 -5.01 7.48 13.37
C THR A 145 -3.93 8.31 12.66
N LEU A 146 -3.32 9.29 13.34
CA LEU A 146 -2.24 10.10 12.78
C LEU A 146 -0.96 9.31 12.53
N THR A 147 -0.62 8.37 13.42
CA THR A 147 0.56 7.51 13.24
C THR A 147 0.40 6.64 12.00
N GLU A 148 -0.80 6.09 11.80
CA GLU A 148 -1.16 5.32 10.61
C GLU A 148 -1.18 6.16 9.34
N LEU A 149 -1.69 7.40 9.41
CA LEU A 149 -1.65 8.36 8.31
C LEU A 149 -0.20 8.63 7.87
N ILE A 150 0.68 8.99 8.82
CA ILE A 150 2.09 9.29 8.54
C ILE A 150 2.79 8.11 7.86
N ALA A 151 2.51 6.89 8.30
CA ALA A 151 3.07 5.67 7.71
C ALA A 151 2.63 5.42 6.25
N LEU A 152 1.56 6.08 5.79
CA LEU A 152 1.04 5.96 4.42
C LEU A 152 1.36 7.19 3.56
N CYS A 153 1.60 8.36 4.17
CA CYS A 153 1.87 9.60 3.44
C CYS A 153 3.11 9.52 2.53
N GLY A 154 4.07 8.63 2.81
CA GLY A 154 5.22 8.40 1.95
C GLY A 154 4.91 7.65 0.65
N ASP A 155 3.71 7.07 0.50
CA ASP A 155 3.31 6.37 -0.72
C ASP A 155 2.51 7.30 -1.65
N ILE A 156 2.96 7.44 -2.90
CA ILE A 156 2.33 8.33 -3.89
C ILE A 156 0.91 7.89 -4.28
N SER A 157 0.62 6.59 -4.28
CA SER A 157 -0.71 6.06 -4.63
C SER A 157 -1.73 6.45 -3.56
N PHE A 158 -1.34 6.32 -2.29
CA PHE A 158 -2.12 6.82 -1.17
C PHE A 158 -2.25 8.34 -1.21
N ALA A 159 -1.15 9.07 -1.35
CA ALA A 159 -1.14 10.53 -1.36
C ALA A 159 -2.06 11.10 -2.46
N ALA A 160 -2.05 10.51 -3.65
CA ALA A 160 -2.91 10.91 -4.76
C ALA A 160 -4.41 10.68 -4.46
N GLN A 161 -4.78 9.52 -3.89
CA GLN A 161 -6.17 9.29 -3.50
C GLN A 161 -6.61 10.17 -2.33
N PHE A 162 -5.73 10.36 -1.35
CA PHE A 162 -6.00 11.22 -0.20
C PHE A 162 -6.21 12.69 -0.62
N MET A 163 -5.43 13.19 -1.58
CA MET A 163 -5.66 14.48 -2.21
C MET A 163 -7.00 14.53 -2.93
N ARG A 164 -7.30 13.53 -3.76
CA ARG A 164 -8.54 13.46 -4.57
C ARG A 164 -9.82 13.57 -3.72
N ILE A 165 -9.80 13.03 -2.50
CA ILE A 165 -10.96 13.06 -1.59
C ILE A 165 -10.96 14.27 -0.62
N GLY A 166 -10.08 15.25 -0.82
CA GLY A 166 -10.01 16.47 0.01
C GLY A 166 -9.33 16.25 1.37
N GLY A 167 -8.43 15.28 1.47
CA GLY A 167 -7.66 15.00 2.68
C GLY A 167 -6.60 16.09 2.97
N TYR A 168 -6.01 16.68 1.93
CA TYR A 168 -5.05 17.78 2.07
C TYR A 168 -5.73 19.02 2.63
N ASP A 169 -6.86 19.41 2.04
CA ASP A 169 -7.68 20.54 2.47
C ASP A 169 -8.07 20.42 3.95
N TYR A 170 -8.43 19.20 4.38
CA TYR A 170 -8.74 18.93 5.78
C TYR A 170 -7.52 19.15 6.71
N ILE A 171 -6.31 18.71 6.30
CA ILE A 171 -5.10 18.95 7.10
C ILE A 171 -4.78 20.44 7.19
N PHE A 172 -4.89 21.18 6.08
CA PHE A 172 -4.74 22.64 6.07
C PHE A 172 -5.73 23.30 7.02
N GLU A 173 -7.02 22.96 6.90
CA GLU A 173 -8.09 23.50 7.75
C GLU A 173 -7.82 23.26 9.24
N VAL A 174 -7.37 22.05 9.61
CA VAL A 174 -7.03 21.71 11.01
C VAL A 174 -5.91 22.60 11.54
N ILE A 175 -4.90 22.88 10.72
CA ILE A 175 -3.73 23.69 11.10
C ILE A 175 -4.11 25.17 11.18
N GLU A 176 -4.77 25.71 10.15
CA GLU A 176 -5.20 27.11 10.05
C GLU A 176 -6.14 27.49 11.18
N LYS A 177 -7.19 26.68 11.41
CA LYS A 177 -8.17 26.91 12.49
C LYS A 177 -7.64 26.58 13.88
N GLY A 178 -6.43 26.01 13.99
CA GLY A 178 -5.82 25.65 15.26
C GLY A 178 -6.59 24.60 16.05
N LEU A 179 -7.32 23.70 15.38
CA LEU A 179 -8.20 22.70 16.03
C LEU A 179 -7.44 21.73 16.94
N CYS A 180 -6.11 21.64 16.78
CA CYS A 180 -5.22 20.80 17.59
C CYS A 180 -4.14 21.62 18.31
N ALA A 181 -4.31 22.94 18.47
CA ALA A 181 -3.31 23.82 19.09
C ALA A 181 -2.99 23.43 20.55
N ASP A 182 -3.96 22.87 21.27
CA ASP A 182 -3.78 22.44 22.67
C ASP A 182 -2.87 21.19 22.81
N SER A 183 -2.64 20.46 21.71
CA SER A 183 -1.79 19.27 21.68
C SER A 183 -0.64 19.44 20.70
N VAL A 184 0.52 19.85 21.23
CA VAL A 184 1.79 19.94 20.47
C VAL A 184 2.10 18.64 19.74
N SER A 185 1.76 17.49 20.35
CA SER A 185 1.97 16.17 19.79
C SER A 185 1.06 15.87 18.58
N SER A 186 -0.17 16.37 18.58
CA SER A 186 -1.10 16.21 17.45
C SER A 186 -0.72 17.17 16.33
N GLN A 187 -0.44 18.44 16.66
CA GLN A 187 -0.04 19.46 15.71
C GLN A 187 1.23 19.08 14.94
N SER A 188 2.27 18.61 15.64
CA SER A 188 3.52 18.14 15.01
C SER A 188 3.29 16.98 14.05
N ARG A 189 2.39 16.05 14.37
CA ARG A 189 2.04 14.93 13.48
C ARG A 189 1.28 15.36 12.24
N PHE A 190 0.35 16.31 12.35
CA PHE A 190 -0.31 16.89 11.18
C PHE A 190 0.67 17.58 10.26
N LEU A 191 1.62 18.35 10.82
CA LEU A 191 2.69 18.99 10.04
C LEU A 191 3.61 17.96 9.37
N GLN A 192 3.98 16.89 10.08
CA GLN A 192 4.78 15.81 9.51
C GLN A 192 4.06 15.11 8.37
N ALA A 193 2.77 14.78 8.55
CA ALA A 193 1.95 14.18 7.50
C ALA A 193 1.86 15.11 6.28
N LEU A 194 1.60 16.40 6.49
CA LEU A 194 1.54 17.39 5.42
C LEU A 194 2.87 17.48 4.66
N LEU A 195 4.00 17.50 5.36
CA LEU A 195 5.32 17.56 4.73
C LEU A 195 5.57 16.34 3.83
N LEU A 196 5.28 15.13 4.32
CA LEU A 196 5.41 13.90 3.53
C LEU A 196 4.49 13.88 2.30
N LEU A 197 3.27 14.39 2.45
CA LEU A 197 2.31 14.50 1.36
C LEU A 197 2.78 15.50 0.29
N MET A 198 3.34 16.63 0.71
CA MET A 198 3.84 17.68 -0.18
C MET A 198 5.17 17.35 -0.87
N ASP A 199 5.89 16.33 -0.39
CA ASP A 199 7.14 15.85 -1.02
C ASP A 199 6.87 15.08 -2.33
N HIS A 200 5.62 14.68 -2.57
CA HIS A 200 5.23 14.01 -3.81
C HIS A 200 5.13 14.99 -4.97
N PRO A 201 5.92 14.81 -6.05
CA PRO A 201 5.91 15.72 -7.18
C PRO A 201 4.57 15.65 -7.92
N GLY A 202 4.03 16.82 -8.27
CA GLY A 202 2.83 16.93 -9.10
C GLY A 202 1.49 16.80 -8.38
N LEU A 203 1.48 16.60 -7.06
CA LEU A 203 0.25 16.60 -6.25
C LEU A 203 -0.10 18.01 -5.74
N LEU A 204 0.77 18.61 -4.92
CA LEU A 204 0.59 19.97 -4.40
C LEU A 204 1.88 20.78 -4.50
N TYR A 205 1.79 21.99 -5.03
CA TYR A 205 2.90 22.93 -5.07
C TYR A 205 2.80 23.94 -3.92
N TRP A 206 3.95 24.35 -3.37
CA TRP A 206 4.01 25.38 -2.32
C TRP A 206 3.34 26.71 -2.72
N SER A 207 3.27 27.02 -4.02
CA SER A 207 2.56 28.20 -4.54
C SER A 207 1.04 28.14 -4.39
N GLN A 208 0.47 26.98 -4.07
CA GLN A 208 -0.97 26.79 -3.84
C GLN A 208 -1.32 26.86 -2.35
N VAL A 209 -0.32 26.94 -1.47
CA VAL A 209 -0.52 27.08 -0.03
C VAL A 209 -1.01 28.50 0.27
N SER A 210 -2.00 28.61 1.16
CA SER A 210 -2.60 29.89 1.53
C SER A 210 -1.64 30.77 2.36
N ASP A 211 -1.79 32.09 2.24
CA ASP A 211 -1.08 33.04 3.12
C ASP A 211 -1.49 32.88 4.60
N GLU A 212 -2.72 32.43 4.84
CA GLU A 212 -3.25 32.15 6.19
C GLU A 212 -2.47 31.01 6.85
N PHE A 213 -2.27 29.91 6.13
CA PHE A 213 -1.44 28.80 6.60
C PHE A 213 -0.01 29.26 6.89
N VAL A 214 0.62 29.99 5.97
CA VAL A 214 1.99 30.48 6.14
C VAL A 214 2.11 31.37 7.38
N SER A 215 1.15 32.27 7.57
CA SER A 215 1.08 33.14 8.74
C SER A 215 0.95 32.31 10.03
N LYS A 216 0.11 31.27 10.03
CA LYS A 216 -0.07 30.37 11.17
C LYS A 216 1.21 29.61 11.54
N ILE A 217 1.96 29.13 10.55
CA ILE A 217 3.25 28.48 10.80
C ILE A 217 4.26 29.48 11.38
N ALA A 218 4.31 30.69 10.84
CA ALA A 218 5.19 31.75 11.36
C ALA A 218 4.85 32.15 12.80
N GLU A 219 3.57 32.23 13.17
CA GLU A 219 3.11 32.42 14.55
C GLU A 219 3.59 31.31 15.48
N ASN A 220 3.54 30.05 15.05
CA ASN A 220 4.00 28.93 15.87
C ASN A 220 5.50 28.99 16.17
N ILE A 221 6.30 29.53 15.25
CA ILE A 221 7.75 29.71 15.43
C ILE A 221 8.05 30.92 16.32
N THR A 222 7.39 32.05 16.06
CA THR A 222 7.65 33.33 16.75
C THR A 222 7.00 33.41 18.13
N GLY A 223 5.84 32.79 18.33
CA GLY A 223 5.09 32.77 19.58
C GLY A 223 5.74 31.91 20.67
N ARG A 224 6.35 30.78 20.30
CA ARG A 224 7.03 29.88 21.25
C ARG A 224 8.36 30.44 21.76
N ALA A 225 9.09 31.17 20.91
CA ALA A 225 10.32 31.87 21.34
C ALA A 225 10.04 32.87 22.50
N LYS A 226 8.86 33.50 22.52
CA LYS A 226 8.47 34.43 23.60
C LYS A 226 8.05 33.73 24.91
N GLN A 227 7.70 32.44 24.86
CA GLN A 227 7.22 31.69 26.02
C GLN A 227 8.38 31.07 26.81
N GLU A 228 9.47 30.70 26.14
CA GLU A 228 10.71 30.21 26.78
C GLU A 228 11.48 31.32 27.52
N ASP A 229 11.47 32.56 27.03
CA ASP A 229 12.13 33.69 27.71
C ASP A 229 11.50 34.05 29.07
N ASN A 230 10.22 33.72 29.30
CA ASN A 230 9.53 34.06 30.56
C ASN A 230 9.70 33.00 31.66
N THR A 231 10.27 31.83 31.37
CA THR A 231 10.51 30.78 32.38
C THR A 231 11.91 30.80 32.98
N LEU A 232 12.82 31.60 32.42
CA LEU A 232 14.19 31.80 32.94
C LEU A 232 14.31 33.00 33.91
N LEU A 233 13.20 33.66 34.24
CA LEU A 233 13.16 34.85 35.11
C LEU A 233 12.36 34.63 36.41
N LYS A 234 12.24 33.39 36.90
CA LYS A 234 11.71 33.11 38.25
C LYS A 234 12.75 32.47 39.15
#